data_AF-A0A6A8GHJ3-F1
#
_entry.id   AF-A0A6A8GHJ3-F1
#
_cell.length_a   1.000
_cell.length_b   1.000
_cell.length_c   1.000
_cell.angle_alpha   90.00
_cell.angle_beta   90.00
_cell.angle_gamma   90.00
#
_symmetry.space_group_name_H-M   'P 1'
#
loop_
_entity.id
_entity.type
_entity.pdbx_description
1 polymer ?
#
loop_
_entity_poly.entity_id
_entity_poly.type
_entity_poly.pdbx_seq_one_letter_code
_entity_poly.pdbx_strand_id
1 'polypeptide(L)'
;MNVDDLRSVLRTERQKDSLQHLRESFYDDVAEYIAEQKAIRNQKAEELGTHYSPEIRRITDEIETAEEVVTSIYERRVGKVVKAASFAAAGMSSETEGLTHEEKRLFDDLVARIEQNRSTVLSTLEDVVANDGPKDAVTAGSVSTDEPTARQVEPEASETPSSDPTIPPDEPDPGTMAFDGSDTDGTGDAGDVLADAMGTGSSDSAATADEHVAAPDDESGIDRPSDEAAAVIGGDESTAETPSESGLETVEPAANTTVDSDTTAESDDDPLSGLVDDRETVRITADVGTIFGVDEREYDLAREDVVTLPSANAEPLVERGAAEKLE
;
A
#
# COMPACT_ATOMS: atom_id res chain seq x y z
N MET A 1 15.68 -11.27 -7.02
CA MET A 1 14.26 -11.43 -6.66
C MET A 1 14.06 -12.85 -6.16
N ASN A 2 13.25 -13.05 -5.12
CA ASN A 2 12.83 -14.36 -4.61
C ASN A 2 11.45 -14.24 -3.93
N VAL A 3 10.86 -15.36 -3.49
CA VAL A 3 9.54 -15.36 -2.82
C VAL A 3 9.52 -14.57 -1.50
N ASP A 4 10.62 -14.51 -0.74
CA ASP A 4 10.67 -13.76 0.52
C ASP A 4 10.78 -12.24 0.29
N ASP A 5 11.48 -11.81 -0.77
CA ASP A 5 11.47 -10.43 -1.27
C ASP A 5 10.02 -10.02 -1.62
N LEU A 6 9.32 -10.87 -2.38
CA LEU A 6 7.91 -10.68 -2.76
C LEU A 6 6.99 -10.59 -1.53
N ARG A 7 7.14 -11.49 -0.55
CA ARG A 7 6.37 -11.45 0.72
C ARG A 7 6.64 -10.18 1.52
N SER A 8 7.88 -9.69 1.51
CA SER A 8 8.26 -8.43 2.15
C SER A 8 7.54 -7.24 1.50
N VAL A 9 7.59 -7.15 0.16
CA VAL A 9 6.84 -6.14 -0.60
C VAL A 9 5.35 -6.22 -0.32
N LEU A 10 4.74 -7.41 -0.38
CA LEU A 10 3.31 -7.58 -0.06
C LEU A 10 2.96 -7.13 1.37
N ARG A 11 3.83 -7.35 2.36
CA ARG A 11 3.60 -6.86 3.73
C ARG A 11 3.59 -5.33 3.78
N THR A 12 4.56 -4.66 3.15
CA THR A 12 4.62 -3.20 3.14
C THR A 12 3.48 -2.58 2.33
N GLU A 13 3.13 -3.18 1.19
CA GLU A 13 2.00 -2.78 0.34
C GLU A 13 0.64 -2.94 1.04
N ARG A 14 0.52 -3.92 1.95
CA ARG A 14 -0.65 -4.09 2.85
C ARG A 14 -0.72 -3.07 3.98
N GLN A 15 0.40 -2.53 4.43
CA GLN A 15 0.47 -1.67 5.62
C GLN A 15 0.36 -0.17 5.28
N LYS A 16 0.81 0.24 4.10
CA LYS A 16 0.68 1.61 3.62
C LYS A 16 -0.63 1.80 2.85
N ASP A 17 -1.31 2.93 3.04
CA ASP A 17 -2.44 3.34 2.21
C ASP A 17 -2.00 4.02 0.90
N SER A 18 -0.83 4.67 0.91
CA SER A 18 -0.15 5.19 -0.29
C SER A 18 0.60 4.09 -1.04
N LEU A 19 1.00 4.38 -2.28
CA LEU A 19 1.83 3.46 -3.07
C LEU A 19 3.22 3.34 -2.44
N GLN A 20 3.72 2.12 -2.29
CA GLN A 20 5.13 1.93 -1.99
C GLN A 20 5.98 2.30 -3.21
N HIS A 21 7.11 2.97 -2.99
CA HIS A 21 8.12 3.17 -4.02
C HIS A 21 8.74 1.82 -4.42
N LEU A 22 8.32 1.28 -5.57
CA LEU A 22 8.93 0.12 -6.22
C LEU A 22 9.82 0.58 -7.39
N ARG A 23 10.72 -0.30 -7.83
CA ARG A 23 11.50 -0.08 -9.05
C ARG A 23 10.58 -0.10 -10.27
N GLU A 24 10.86 0.74 -11.26
CA GLU A 24 10.05 0.79 -12.48
C GLU A 24 10.02 -0.57 -13.21
N SER A 25 11.08 -1.38 -13.09
CA SER A 25 11.25 -2.74 -13.63
C SER A 25 10.60 -3.86 -12.81
N PHE A 26 9.93 -3.57 -11.69
CA PHE A 26 9.55 -4.59 -10.70
C PHE A 26 8.81 -5.80 -11.29
N TYR A 27 7.84 -5.60 -12.18
CA TYR A 27 7.11 -6.72 -12.79
C TYR A 27 7.94 -7.48 -13.84
N ASP A 28 8.88 -6.83 -14.53
CA ASP A 28 9.85 -7.51 -15.40
C ASP A 28 10.80 -8.40 -14.57
N ASP A 29 11.31 -7.88 -13.45
CA ASP A 29 12.21 -8.60 -12.54
C ASP A 29 11.54 -9.85 -11.92
N VAL A 30 10.22 -9.77 -11.66
CA VAL A 30 9.42 -10.91 -11.18
C VAL A 30 9.11 -11.91 -12.31
N ALA A 31 8.84 -11.42 -13.52
CA ALA A 31 8.63 -12.28 -14.69
C ALA A 31 9.89 -13.07 -15.05
N GLU A 32 11.08 -12.44 -14.99
CA GLU A 32 12.37 -13.11 -15.17
C GLU A 32 12.59 -14.20 -14.11
N TYR A 33 12.39 -13.90 -12.82
CA TYR A 33 12.51 -14.88 -11.74
C TYR A 33 11.56 -16.09 -11.92
N ILE A 34 10.28 -15.86 -12.23
CA ILE A 34 9.32 -16.94 -12.47
C ILE A 34 9.73 -17.78 -13.70
N ALA A 35 10.26 -17.16 -14.75
CA ALA A 35 10.76 -17.86 -15.93
C ALA A 35 12.01 -18.70 -15.62
N GLU A 36 12.97 -18.17 -14.85
CA GLU A 36 14.16 -18.87 -14.38
C GLU A 36 13.78 -20.10 -13.53
N GLN A 37 12.91 -19.93 -12.55
CA GLN A 37 12.44 -21.04 -11.69
C GLN A 37 11.74 -22.13 -12.50
N LYS A 38 10.91 -21.76 -13.50
CA LYS A 38 10.29 -22.71 -14.43
C LYS A 38 11.34 -23.45 -15.28
N ALA A 39 12.41 -22.79 -15.70
CA ALA A 39 13.52 -23.43 -16.41
C ALA A 39 14.30 -24.41 -15.52
N ILE A 40 14.65 -24.02 -14.30
CA ILE A 40 15.34 -24.86 -13.31
C ILE A 40 14.50 -26.11 -12.98
N ARG A 41 13.19 -25.95 -12.78
CA ARG A 41 12.25 -27.06 -12.56
C ARG A 41 12.27 -28.06 -13.72
N ASN A 42 12.26 -27.57 -14.96
CA ASN A 42 12.26 -28.41 -16.16
C ASN A 42 13.60 -29.14 -16.30
N GLN A 43 14.74 -28.46 -16.13
CA GLN A 43 16.07 -29.07 -16.15
C GLN A 43 16.20 -30.20 -15.12
N LYS A 44 15.79 -29.97 -13.86
CA LYS A 44 15.83 -31.02 -12.82
C LYS A 44 14.90 -32.20 -13.12
N ALA A 45 13.78 -31.97 -13.81
CA ALA A 45 12.90 -33.05 -14.24
C ALA A 45 13.54 -33.92 -15.33
N GLU A 46 14.31 -33.32 -16.25
CA GLU A 46 15.09 -34.04 -17.26
C GLU A 46 16.26 -34.82 -16.63
N GLU A 47 17.01 -34.19 -15.73
CA GLU A 47 18.15 -34.82 -15.02
C GLU A 47 17.73 -36.01 -14.16
N LEU A 48 16.58 -35.92 -13.48
CA LEU A 48 16.05 -36.99 -12.61
C LEU A 48 15.15 -37.99 -13.36
N GLY A 49 14.75 -37.70 -14.60
CA GLY A 49 13.81 -38.50 -15.38
C GLY A 49 12.41 -38.62 -14.75
N THR A 50 12.02 -37.68 -13.89
CA THR A 50 10.72 -37.69 -13.19
C THR A 50 10.29 -36.29 -12.79
N HIS A 51 8.98 -36.01 -12.86
CA HIS A 51 8.39 -34.74 -12.39
C HIS A 51 8.00 -34.77 -10.91
N TYR A 52 8.10 -35.92 -10.23
CA TYR A 52 7.49 -36.13 -8.91
C TYR A 52 8.47 -36.04 -7.73
N SER A 53 9.74 -35.67 -7.98
CA SER A 53 10.77 -35.60 -6.93
C SER A 53 10.41 -34.55 -5.86
N PRO A 54 10.82 -34.72 -4.59
CA PRO A 54 10.57 -33.72 -3.55
C PRO A 54 11.17 -32.34 -3.85
N GLU A 55 12.22 -32.29 -4.68
CA GLU A 55 12.87 -31.05 -5.08
C GLU A 55 12.09 -30.31 -6.16
N ILE A 56 11.56 -31.03 -7.16
CA ILE A 56 10.71 -30.45 -8.21
C ILE A 56 9.39 -29.94 -7.62
N ARG A 57 8.84 -30.64 -6.63
CA ARG A 57 7.66 -30.15 -5.87
C ARG A 57 7.96 -28.83 -5.21
N ARG A 58 9.02 -28.71 -4.39
CA ARG A 58 9.39 -27.44 -3.74
C ARG A 58 9.52 -26.27 -4.72
N ILE A 59 10.13 -26.47 -5.88
CA ILE A 59 10.26 -25.43 -6.91
C ILE A 59 8.90 -25.09 -7.52
N THR A 60 8.02 -26.08 -7.69
CA THR A 60 6.64 -25.86 -8.16
C THR A 60 5.83 -25.07 -7.12
N ASP A 61 5.87 -25.49 -5.86
CA ASP A 61 5.23 -24.80 -4.73
C ASP A 61 5.76 -23.35 -4.60
N GLU A 62 7.05 -23.12 -4.84
CA GLU A 62 7.71 -21.80 -4.82
C GLU A 62 7.24 -20.92 -6.00
N ILE A 63 7.11 -21.47 -7.22
CA ILE A 63 6.55 -20.78 -8.39
C ILE A 63 5.10 -20.38 -8.15
N GLU A 64 4.27 -21.32 -7.68
CA GLU A 64 2.84 -21.08 -7.40
C GLU A 64 2.68 -19.99 -6.33
N THR A 65 3.48 -20.07 -5.25
CA THR A 65 3.52 -19.00 -4.21
C THR A 65 3.95 -17.66 -4.80
N ALA A 66 4.95 -17.62 -5.70
CA ALA A 66 5.40 -16.37 -6.33
C ALA A 66 4.29 -15.73 -7.17
N GLU A 67 3.55 -16.55 -7.94
CA GLU A 67 2.42 -16.13 -8.78
C GLU A 67 1.25 -15.59 -7.94
N GLU A 68 0.90 -16.26 -6.83
CA GLU A 68 -0.13 -15.79 -5.89
C GLU A 68 0.25 -14.47 -5.21
N VAL A 69 1.51 -14.34 -4.76
CA VAL A 69 1.99 -13.15 -4.06
C VAL A 69 2.08 -11.95 -5.00
N VAL A 70 2.60 -12.11 -6.24
CA VAL A 70 2.63 -10.98 -7.21
C VAL A 70 1.24 -10.56 -7.64
N THR A 71 0.30 -11.50 -7.80
CA THR A 71 -1.12 -11.19 -8.06
C THR A 71 -1.71 -10.37 -6.91
N SER A 72 -1.46 -10.78 -5.66
CA SER A 72 -1.92 -10.07 -4.46
C SER A 72 -1.31 -8.66 -4.33
N ILE A 73 -0.06 -8.45 -4.78
CA ILE A 73 0.58 -7.13 -4.84
C ILE A 73 -0.12 -6.26 -5.90
N TYR A 74 -0.30 -6.79 -7.11
CA TYR A 74 -0.94 -6.09 -8.22
C TYR A 74 -2.38 -5.65 -7.88
N GLU A 75 -3.19 -6.53 -7.28
CA GLU A 75 -4.58 -6.21 -6.88
C GLU A 75 -4.66 -5.07 -5.84
N ARG A 76 -3.68 -4.98 -4.95
CA ARG A 76 -3.61 -3.89 -3.96
C ARG A 76 -3.14 -2.59 -4.59
N ARG A 77 -2.12 -2.66 -5.45
CA ARG A 77 -1.56 -1.49 -6.13
C ARG A 77 -2.53 -0.90 -7.15
N VAL A 78 -3.23 -1.71 -7.93
CA VAL A 78 -4.20 -1.22 -8.93
C VAL A 78 -5.33 -0.42 -8.29
N GLY A 79 -5.80 -0.80 -7.09
CA GLY A 79 -6.77 0.00 -6.33
C GLY A 79 -6.24 1.40 -5.98
N LYS A 80 -4.97 1.49 -5.56
CA LYS A 80 -4.30 2.77 -5.27
C LYS A 80 -4.05 3.60 -6.53
N VAL A 81 -3.66 2.97 -7.64
CA VAL A 81 -3.49 3.61 -8.95
C VAL A 81 -4.81 4.21 -9.44
N VAL A 82 -5.92 3.47 -9.35
CA VAL A 82 -7.27 3.97 -9.71
C VAL A 82 -7.69 5.13 -8.82
N LYS A 83 -7.43 5.07 -7.51
CA LYS A 83 -7.68 6.16 -6.55
C LYS A 83 -6.87 7.41 -6.91
N ALA A 84 -5.57 7.26 -7.18
CA ALA A 84 -4.69 8.36 -7.57
C ALA A 84 -5.12 8.99 -8.91
N ALA A 85 -5.45 8.18 -9.92
CA ALA A 85 -5.92 8.66 -11.23
C ALA A 85 -7.25 9.43 -11.12
N SER A 86 -8.14 8.98 -10.23
CA SER A 86 -9.41 9.67 -9.96
C SER A 86 -9.21 11.06 -9.33
N PHE A 87 -8.23 11.20 -8.43
CA PHE A 87 -7.85 12.51 -7.88
C PHE A 87 -7.14 13.40 -8.90
N ALA A 88 -6.23 12.85 -9.71
CA ALA A 88 -5.55 13.58 -10.77
C ALA A 88 -6.53 14.17 -11.80
N ALA A 89 -7.48 13.37 -12.32
CA ALA A 89 -8.52 13.82 -13.25
C ALA A 89 -9.56 14.77 -12.61
N ALA A 90 -9.61 14.85 -11.28
CA ALA A 90 -10.37 15.87 -10.56
C ALA A 90 -9.63 17.23 -10.50
N GLY A 91 -8.33 17.27 -10.86
CA GLY A 91 -7.45 18.44 -10.74
C GLY A 91 -6.76 18.56 -9.38
N MET A 92 -6.68 17.46 -8.61
CA MET A 92 -6.01 17.42 -7.31
C MET A 92 -4.57 16.91 -7.46
N SER A 93 -3.70 17.23 -6.51
CA SER A 93 -2.35 16.66 -6.44
C SER A 93 -2.42 15.15 -6.23
N SER A 94 -1.75 14.38 -7.09
CA SER A 94 -1.69 12.92 -7.04
C SER A 94 -0.24 12.45 -6.85
N GLU A 95 -0.02 11.57 -5.87
CA GLU A 95 1.25 10.86 -5.70
C GLU A 95 1.42 9.84 -6.85
N THR A 96 2.28 10.17 -7.81
CA THR A 96 2.69 9.29 -8.92
C THR A 96 4.07 8.67 -8.72
N GLU A 97 4.72 9.00 -7.59
CA GLU A 97 6.01 8.44 -7.23
C GLU A 97 5.88 6.96 -6.87
N GLY A 98 6.79 6.14 -7.39
CA GLY A 98 6.82 4.70 -7.08
C GLY A 98 5.96 3.80 -7.96
N LEU A 99 5.33 4.33 -9.02
CA LEU A 99 4.64 3.54 -10.06
C LEU A 99 5.63 2.73 -10.90
N THR A 100 5.26 1.50 -11.28
CA THR A 100 6.01 0.75 -12.32
C THR A 100 5.72 1.26 -13.74
N HIS A 101 6.46 0.77 -14.75
CA HIS A 101 6.19 1.11 -16.15
C HIS A 101 4.74 0.78 -16.59
N GLU A 102 4.20 -0.34 -16.12
CA GLU A 102 2.85 -0.84 -16.39
C GLU A 102 1.81 0.05 -15.70
N GLU A 103 2.03 0.32 -14.41
CA GLU A 103 1.14 1.11 -13.56
C GLU A 103 1.07 2.57 -14.02
N LYS A 104 2.19 3.14 -14.47
CA LYS A 104 2.26 4.49 -15.03
C LYS A 104 1.46 4.62 -16.33
N ARG A 105 1.60 3.65 -17.24
CA ARG A 105 0.76 3.58 -18.46
C ARG A 105 -0.73 3.45 -18.10
N LEU A 106 -1.07 2.61 -17.12
CA LEU A 106 -2.44 2.45 -16.66
C LEU A 106 -2.99 3.73 -16.02
N PHE A 107 -2.19 4.43 -15.21
CA PHE A 107 -2.54 5.72 -14.61
C PHE A 107 -2.85 6.76 -15.68
N ASP A 108 -1.95 6.97 -16.65
CA ASP A 108 -2.12 7.94 -17.74
C ASP A 108 -3.39 7.63 -18.56
N ASP A 109 -3.63 6.36 -18.89
CA ASP A 109 -4.82 5.89 -19.59
C ASP A 109 -6.11 6.14 -18.79
N LEU A 110 -6.09 5.93 -17.47
CA LEU A 110 -7.25 6.16 -16.59
C LEU A 110 -7.56 7.66 -16.48
N VAL A 111 -6.55 8.51 -16.25
CA VAL A 111 -6.73 9.97 -16.18
C VAL A 111 -7.35 10.49 -17.47
N ALA A 112 -6.77 10.15 -18.62
CA ALA A 112 -7.27 10.59 -19.92
C ALA A 112 -8.73 10.15 -20.19
N ARG A 113 -9.09 8.92 -19.81
CA ARG A 113 -10.47 8.41 -19.96
C ARG A 113 -11.46 9.11 -19.03
N ILE A 114 -11.07 9.40 -17.78
CA ILE A 114 -11.92 10.11 -16.82
C ILE A 114 -12.14 11.56 -17.27
N GLU A 115 -11.09 12.26 -17.71
CA GLU A 115 -11.19 13.62 -18.25
C GLU A 115 -12.06 13.68 -19.52
N GLN A 116 -11.88 12.74 -20.45
CA GLN A 116 -12.69 12.65 -21.66
C GLN A 116 -14.17 12.40 -21.33
N ASN A 117 -14.45 11.50 -20.38
CA ASN A 117 -15.82 11.25 -19.91
C ASN A 117 -16.43 12.51 -19.28
N ARG A 118 -15.70 13.16 -18.37
CA ARG A 118 -16.12 14.40 -17.72
C ARG A 118 -16.43 15.50 -18.73
N SER A 119 -15.56 15.71 -19.72
CA SER A 119 -15.79 16.68 -20.80
C SER A 119 -17.05 16.35 -21.61
N THR A 120 -17.25 15.09 -21.97
CA THR A 120 -18.44 14.64 -22.71
C THR A 120 -19.73 14.85 -21.91
N VAL A 121 -19.74 14.50 -20.62
CA VAL A 121 -20.91 14.68 -19.75
C VAL A 121 -21.23 16.17 -19.57
N LEU A 122 -20.22 17.00 -19.29
CA LEU A 122 -20.42 18.44 -19.11
C LEU A 122 -20.90 19.13 -20.39
N SER A 123 -20.37 18.79 -21.57
CA SER A 123 -20.85 19.38 -22.83
C SER A 123 -22.32 19.04 -23.10
N THR A 124 -22.78 17.82 -22.78
CA THR A 124 -24.21 17.49 -22.92
C THR A 124 -25.11 18.23 -21.94
N LEU A 125 -24.61 18.57 -20.74
CA LEU A 125 -25.32 19.43 -19.80
C LEU A 125 -25.40 20.88 -20.29
N GLU A 126 -24.30 21.41 -20.83
CA GLU A 126 -24.24 22.76 -21.41
C GLU A 126 -25.20 22.91 -22.60
N ASP A 127 -25.27 21.91 -23.49
CA ASP A 127 -26.22 21.87 -24.61
C ASP A 127 -27.68 21.89 -24.12
N VAL A 128 -28.01 21.19 -23.02
CA VAL A 128 -29.36 21.21 -22.43
C VAL A 128 -29.68 22.60 -21.86
N VAL A 129 -28.76 23.21 -21.12
CA VAL A 129 -28.93 24.57 -20.55
C VAL A 129 -29.07 25.62 -21.66
N ALA A 130 -28.31 25.49 -22.75
CA ALA A 130 -28.43 26.38 -23.91
C ALA A 130 -29.78 26.25 -24.64
N ASN A 131 -30.36 25.04 -24.67
CA ASN A 131 -31.67 24.78 -25.30
C ASN A 131 -32.89 25.17 -24.44
N ASP A 132 -32.70 25.34 -23.12
CA ASP A 132 -33.71 25.82 -22.16
C ASP A 132 -33.67 27.37 -21.97
N GLY A 133 -32.78 28.06 -22.68
CA GLY A 133 -32.79 29.52 -22.80
C GLY A 133 -34.12 30.05 -23.37
N PRO A 134 -34.55 31.28 -23.01
CA PRO A 134 -35.91 31.74 -23.23
C PRO A 134 -36.27 31.81 -24.72
N LYS A 135 -37.16 30.90 -25.15
CA LYS A 135 -37.80 30.91 -26.48
C LYS A 135 -38.89 31.98 -26.58
N ASP A 136 -38.52 33.24 -26.33
CA ASP A 136 -39.41 34.39 -26.46
C ASP A 136 -38.83 35.43 -27.42
N ALA A 137 -38.70 35.01 -28.68
CA ALA A 137 -38.45 35.87 -29.83
C ALA A 137 -39.23 35.34 -31.04
N VAL A 138 -40.57 35.37 -30.94
CA VAL A 138 -41.46 35.06 -32.07
C VAL A 138 -41.32 36.16 -33.13
N THR A 139 -40.42 35.98 -34.09
CA THR A 139 -40.37 36.80 -35.31
C THR A 139 -41.48 36.37 -36.27
N ALA A 140 -42.67 36.90 -36.04
CA ALA A 140 -43.81 36.70 -36.92
C ALA A 140 -43.62 37.42 -38.26
N GLY A 141 -43.79 36.69 -39.37
CA GLY A 141 -44.20 37.29 -40.65
C GLY A 141 -43.37 36.94 -41.89
N SER A 142 -43.72 35.83 -42.54
CA SER A 142 -44.14 35.91 -43.95
C SER A 142 -45.03 34.72 -44.31
N VAL A 143 -46.21 35.01 -44.84
CA VAL A 143 -47.19 34.00 -45.26
C VAL A 143 -47.05 33.73 -46.76
N SER A 144 -47.36 32.51 -47.18
CA SER A 144 -47.80 32.24 -48.55
C SER A 144 -48.89 31.17 -48.50
N THR A 145 -50.06 31.52 -49.01
CA THR A 145 -51.28 30.71 -49.01
C THR A 145 -51.75 30.53 -50.44
N ASP A 146 -52.04 29.30 -50.86
CA ASP A 146 -53.00 28.93 -51.92
C ASP A 146 -53.15 27.39 -51.86
N GLU A 147 -54.17 26.86 -51.20
CA GLU A 147 -55.56 26.60 -51.66
C GLU A 147 -55.71 25.24 -52.39
N PRO A 148 -56.69 24.36 -52.04
CA PRO A 148 -56.72 22.98 -52.52
C PRO A 148 -57.66 22.75 -53.71
N THR A 149 -57.50 21.63 -54.42
CA THR A 149 -58.55 21.07 -55.28
C THR A 149 -58.54 19.55 -55.22
N ALA A 150 -59.67 18.96 -54.84
CA ALA A 150 -59.87 17.53 -54.82
C ALA A 150 -60.37 17.01 -56.18
N ARG A 151 -59.87 15.85 -56.62
CA ARG A 151 -60.56 15.03 -57.62
C ARG A 151 -60.23 13.55 -57.45
N GLN A 152 -61.26 12.76 -57.15
CA GLN A 152 -61.20 11.29 -57.09
C GLN A 152 -61.08 10.70 -58.51
N VAL A 153 -60.26 9.65 -58.70
CA VAL A 153 -60.56 8.45 -59.51
C VAL A 153 -59.71 7.27 -58.99
N GLU A 154 -60.39 6.18 -58.60
CA GLU A 154 -59.86 4.80 -58.44
C GLU A 154 -60.24 3.97 -59.70
N PRO A 155 -59.72 2.75 -59.94
CA PRO A 155 -58.62 2.00 -59.30
C PRO A 155 -57.63 1.35 -60.33
N GLU A 156 -56.60 0.61 -59.89
CA GLU A 156 -56.41 -0.81 -60.28
C GLU A 156 -55.27 -1.51 -59.49
N ALA A 157 -55.32 -2.85 -59.48
CA ALA A 157 -54.83 -3.79 -58.46
C ALA A 157 -53.33 -4.19 -58.48
N SER A 158 -52.98 -4.92 -57.40
CA SER A 158 -51.83 -5.82 -57.14
C SER A 158 -50.75 -5.29 -56.17
N GLU A 159 -50.26 -6.04 -55.17
CA GLU A 159 -50.62 -7.37 -54.62
C GLU A 159 -50.23 -7.43 -53.12
N THR A 160 -50.75 -8.42 -52.38
CA THR A 160 -50.63 -8.57 -50.90
C THR A 160 -49.46 -9.50 -50.48
N PRO A 161 -49.30 -9.86 -49.19
CA PRO A 161 -49.06 -9.05 -47.98
C PRO A 161 -47.75 -9.49 -47.26
N SER A 162 -47.36 -8.79 -46.18
CA SER A 162 -46.45 -9.36 -45.17
C SER A 162 -47.07 -9.24 -43.79
N SER A 163 -47.16 -10.37 -43.08
CA SER A 163 -47.89 -10.50 -41.82
C SER A 163 -47.06 -10.09 -40.61
N ASP A 164 -47.76 -9.51 -39.63
CA ASP A 164 -47.35 -9.43 -38.22
C ASP A 164 -47.23 -10.84 -37.60
N PRO A 165 -46.33 -11.06 -36.63
CA PRO A 165 -46.70 -11.92 -35.50
C PRO A 165 -46.22 -11.38 -34.13
N THR A 166 -47.20 -10.97 -33.34
CA THR A 166 -47.52 -11.43 -31.97
C THR A 166 -46.42 -12.07 -31.09
N ILE A 167 -46.33 -11.51 -29.88
CA ILE A 167 -45.62 -11.94 -28.66
C ILE A 167 -45.82 -13.42 -28.28
N PRO A 168 -44.76 -14.08 -27.75
CA PRO A 168 -44.88 -15.12 -26.72
C PRO A 168 -44.18 -14.72 -25.38
N PRO A 169 -44.76 -15.06 -24.22
CA PRO A 169 -44.06 -15.11 -22.93
C PRO A 169 -43.63 -16.56 -22.58
N ASP A 170 -42.49 -16.73 -21.92
CA ASP A 170 -42.29 -17.80 -20.91
C ASP A 170 -40.97 -17.59 -20.12
N GLU A 171 -41.03 -17.84 -18.80
CA GLU A 171 -39.87 -17.90 -17.90
C GLU A 171 -39.36 -19.36 -17.79
N PRO A 172 -38.06 -19.59 -17.56
CA PRO A 172 -37.55 -20.88 -17.07
C PRO A 172 -37.44 -20.91 -15.53
N ASP A 173 -38.14 -21.87 -14.92
CA ASP A 173 -38.12 -22.23 -13.50
C ASP A 173 -36.76 -22.82 -13.04
N PRO A 174 -36.13 -22.34 -11.95
CA PRO A 174 -34.89 -22.90 -11.40
C PRO A 174 -35.15 -24.14 -10.51
N GLY A 175 -35.56 -25.24 -11.13
CA GLY A 175 -35.81 -26.52 -10.47
C GLY A 175 -34.55 -27.35 -10.14
N THR A 176 -34.04 -27.20 -8.91
CA THR A 176 -33.37 -28.23 -8.07
C THR A 176 -32.40 -29.23 -8.73
N MET A 177 -31.10 -29.09 -8.46
CA MET A 177 -30.21 -30.25 -8.24
C MET A 177 -29.29 -29.98 -7.03
N ALA A 178 -29.40 -30.82 -6.01
CA ALA A 178 -28.53 -30.80 -4.85
C ALA A 178 -27.19 -31.48 -5.16
N PHE A 179 -26.09 -30.90 -4.68
CA PHE A 179 -24.88 -31.65 -4.37
C PHE A 179 -24.41 -31.34 -2.95
N ASP A 180 -23.91 -32.39 -2.30
CA ASP A 180 -23.75 -32.52 -0.86
C ASP A 180 -22.34 -32.12 -0.39
N GLY A 181 -22.24 -31.79 0.90
CA GLY A 181 -21.19 -30.99 1.49
C GLY A 181 -19.74 -31.52 1.45
N SER A 182 -18.83 -30.56 1.56
CA SER A 182 -17.50 -30.72 2.15
C SER A 182 -17.08 -29.36 2.72
N ASP A 183 -16.91 -29.28 4.04
CA ASP A 183 -16.58 -28.05 4.74
C ASP A 183 -15.21 -27.47 4.35
N THR A 184 -15.16 -26.15 4.15
CA THR A 184 -13.95 -25.34 4.35
C THR A 184 -14.35 -24.01 4.99
N ASP A 185 -13.91 -23.79 6.22
CA ASP A 185 -13.99 -22.48 6.88
C ASP A 185 -13.15 -21.47 6.08
N GLY A 186 -13.81 -20.42 5.60
CA GLY A 186 -13.20 -19.34 4.84
C GLY A 186 -13.99 -18.05 5.06
N THR A 187 -13.57 -17.27 6.05
CA THR A 187 -14.11 -15.93 6.34
C THR A 187 -13.75 -14.97 5.19
N GLY A 188 -14.57 -15.00 4.15
CA GLY A 188 -14.48 -14.11 3.00
C GLY A 188 -14.94 -12.69 3.32
N ASP A 189 -14.05 -11.93 3.95
CA ASP A 189 -14.13 -10.48 4.18
C ASP A 189 -13.96 -9.67 2.87
N ALA A 190 -14.76 -10.02 1.84
CA ALA A 190 -14.70 -9.44 0.50
C ALA A 190 -15.91 -8.52 0.20
N GLY A 191 -16.82 -8.35 1.17
CA GLY A 191 -18.02 -7.54 1.03
C GLY A 191 -17.92 -6.12 1.60
N ASP A 192 -17.06 -5.90 2.60
CA ASP A 192 -17.13 -4.69 3.45
C ASP A 192 -16.37 -3.49 2.85
N VAL A 193 -15.28 -3.74 2.11
CA VAL A 193 -14.42 -2.70 1.51
C VAL A 193 -15.10 -1.83 0.45
N LEU A 194 -16.29 -2.23 -0.05
CA LEU A 194 -17.10 -1.44 -0.98
C LEU A 194 -18.22 -0.65 -0.29
N ALA A 195 -18.58 -0.98 0.95
CA ALA A 195 -19.64 -0.31 1.70
C ALA A 195 -19.17 1.02 2.32
N ASP A 196 -17.96 1.02 2.89
CA ASP A 196 -17.42 2.16 3.64
C ASP A 196 -17.10 3.39 2.74
N ALA A 197 -16.93 3.17 1.44
CA ALA A 197 -16.71 4.23 0.45
C ALA A 197 -17.96 5.10 0.15
N MET A 198 -19.15 4.70 0.61
CA MET A 198 -20.44 5.35 0.30
C MET A 198 -21.21 5.82 1.56
N GLY A 199 -20.48 6.34 2.56
CA GLY A 199 -20.95 7.38 3.48
C GLY A 199 -22.37 7.27 4.02
N THR A 200 -22.71 6.17 4.71
CA THR A 200 -23.95 6.03 5.48
C THR A 200 -23.67 5.89 6.98
N GLY A 201 -23.44 7.03 7.63
CA GLY A 201 -23.39 7.06 9.09
C GLY A 201 -24.80 6.97 9.70
N SER A 202 -25.06 5.93 10.49
CA SER A 202 -25.92 6.07 11.67
C SER A 202 -25.60 4.99 12.71
N SER A 203 -25.43 5.44 13.95
CA SER A 203 -25.18 4.64 15.14
C SER A 203 -26.34 3.70 15.47
N ASP A 204 -26.04 2.55 16.10
CA ASP A 204 -26.62 2.29 17.42
C ASP A 204 -25.67 1.44 18.30
N SER A 205 -25.73 1.65 19.60
CA SER A 205 -24.91 0.95 20.60
C SER A 205 -25.73 -0.11 21.34
N ALA A 206 -25.19 -1.31 21.51
CA ALA A 206 -25.69 -2.28 22.48
C ALA A 206 -24.54 -2.78 23.36
N ALA A 207 -24.67 -2.63 24.67
CA ALA A 207 -23.60 -2.83 25.65
C ALA A 207 -23.61 -4.23 26.28
N THR A 208 -22.42 -4.70 26.70
CA THR A 208 -22.08 -5.53 27.89
C THR A 208 -20.61 -5.98 27.76
N ALA A 209 -19.79 -6.12 28.81
CA ALA A 209 -19.92 -5.79 30.23
C ALA A 209 -18.54 -5.42 30.82
N ASP A 210 -18.56 -4.79 31.99
CA ASP A 210 -17.39 -4.24 32.71
C ASP A 210 -16.68 -5.29 33.61
N GLU A 211 -15.59 -4.88 34.26
CA GLU A 211 -14.53 -5.70 34.86
C GLU A 211 -14.90 -6.54 36.09
N HIS A 212 -14.12 -7.62 36.31
CA HIS A 212 -13.48 -7.84 37.62
C HIS A 212 -12.33 -8.85 37.53
N VAL A 213 -11.08 -8.38 37.67
CA VAL A 213 -9.94 -9.24 38.05
C VAL A 213 -9.46 -8.81 39.44
N ALA A 214 -9.66 -9.69 40.42
CA ALA A 214 -9.10 -9.54 41.76
C ALA A 214 -7.97 -10.55 41.95
N ALA A 215 -6.81 -10.08 42.43
CA ALA A 215 -5.81 -10.96 43.03
C ALA A 215 -6.35 -11.59 44.32
N PRO A 216 -5.83 -12.76 44.72
CA PRO A 216 -4.90 -12.71 45.85
C PRO A 216 -3.68 -13.63 45.71
N ASP A 217 -2.74 -13.44 46.64
CA ASP A 217 -1.53 -14.23 46.87
C ASP A 217 -1.83 -15.70 47.25
N ASP A 218 -0.86 -16.61 46.99
CA ASP A 218 0.02 -17.19 48.03
C ASP A 218 0.48 -18.66 47.77
N GLU A 219 1.68 -18.96 48.29
CA GLU A 219 2.35 -20.25 48.60
C GLU A 219 2.47 -21.42 47.58
N SER A 220 3.75 -21.81 47.44
CA SER A 220 4.28 -23.20 47.43
C SER A 220 4.32 -24.03 46.13
N GLY A 221 5.50 -24.59 45.86
CA GLY A 221 5.78 -25.41 44.66
C GLY A 221 7.25 -25.83 44.52
N ILE A 222 7.88 -26.29 45.61
CA ILE A 222 9.23 -26.87 45.54
C ILE A 222 9.12 -28.28 44.93
N ASP A 223 9.79 -28.52 43.80
CA ASP A 223 10.26 -29.87 43.50
C ASP A 223 11.56 -29.88 42.67
N ARG A 224 12.57 -30.58 43.20
CA ARG A 224 13.86 -30.90 42.56
C ARG A 224 14.47 -32.11 43.26
N PRO A 225 14.67 -33.19 42.50
CA PRO A 225 15.77 -34.15 42.69
C PRO A 225 16.50 -34.41 41.35
N SER A 226 17.75 -34.87 41.24
CA SER A 226 18.82 -35.17 42.22
C SER A 226 20.17 -35.32 41.46
N ASP A 227 21.28 -35.45 42.21
CA ASP A 227 22.49 -36.25 41.86
C ASP A 227 23.41 -35.81 40.67
N GLU A 228 24.75 -35.96 40.68
CA GLU A 228 25.71 -36.62 41.59
C GLU A 228 26.94 -35.73 41.94
N ALA A 229 27.84 -36.22 42.81
CA ALA A 229 28.90 -35.44 43.45
C ALA A 229 30.36 -35.81 43.08
N ALA A 230 31.22 -34.79 43.10
CA ALA A 230 32.62 -34.72 43.54
C ALA A 230 33.63 -35.88 43.31
N ALA A 231 34.80 -35.53 42.74
CA ALA A 231 36.09 -36.18 43.05
C ALA A 231 37.28 -35.18 42.99
N VAL A 232 38.23 -35.31 43.91
CA VAL A 232 39.37 -34.40 44.20
C VAL A 232 40.73 -35.00 43.80
N ILE A 233 41.59 -34.24 43.09
CA ILE A 233 43.08 -34.30 43.01
C ILE A 233 43.56 -32.88 42.57
N GLY A 234 44.72 -32.29 42.95
CA GLY A 234 45.69 -32.65 44.00
C GLY A 234 47.19 -32.45 43.63
N GLY A 235 47.75 -31.24 43.82
CA GLY A 235 49.19 -30.91 43.62
C GLY A 235 49.43 -29.90 42.46
N ASP A 236 50.14 -28.76 42.57
CA ASP A 236 51.52 -28.47 43.04
C ASP A 236 52.57 -28.90 41.97
N GLU A 237 53.60 -28.13 41.55
CA GLU A 237 54.33 -26.98 42.14
C GLU A 237 55.17 -26.23 41.05
N SER A 238 55.58 -24.95 41.28
CA SER A 238 56.82 -24.26 40.79
C SER A 238 57.16 -24.14 39.27
N THR A 239 57.85 -23.11 38.73
CA THR A 239 58.58 -21.93 39.30
C THR A 239 58.53 -20.71 38.34
N ALA A 240 58.85 -19.52 38.85
CA ALA A 240 58.91 -18.23 38.14
C ALA A 240 60.16 -18.03 37.25
N GLU A 241 60.16 -16.94 36.45
CA GLU A 241 61.01 -15.73 36.64
C GLU A 241 60.60 -14.62 35.65
N THR A 242 60.45 -13.39 36.14
CA THR A 242 60.41 -12.13 35.36
C THR A 242 61.73 -11.36 35.61
N PRO A 243 62.06 -10.24 34.93
CA PRO A 243 61.53 -8.95 35.40
C PRO A 243 61.43 -7.78 34.37
N SER A 244 60.86 -6.66 34.87
CA SER A 244 61.26 -5.26 34.63
C SER A 244 60.82 -4.52 33.34
N GLU A 245 60.35 -3.25 33.34
CA GLU A 245 60.05 -2.24 34.40
C GLU A 245 58.73 -1.49 34.03
N SER A 246 57.85 -1.11 34.98
CA SER A 246 57.67 0.26 35.56
C SER A 246 57.46 1.41 34.55
N GLY A 247 56.41 2.25 34.60
CA GLY A 247 55.22 2.30 35.46
C GLY A 247 54.50 3.68 35.38
N LEU A 248 53.20 3.74 35.74
CA LEU A 248 52.35 4.96 35.93
C LEU A 248 52.03 5.76 34.63
N GLU A 249 50.88 6.40 34.40
CA GLU A 249 49.70 6.71 35.25
C GLU A 249 48.40 6.92 34.39
N THR A 250 47.24 6.83 35.05
CA THR A 250 45.83 7.19 34.68
C THR A 250 45.58 8.29 33.63
N VAL A 251 44.63 8.11 32.68
CA VAL A 251 43.24 8.73 32.63
C VAL A 251 42.31 8.00 31.61
N GLU A 252 41.01 8.32 31.67
CA GLU A 252 39.84 7.76 30.95
C GLU A 252 39.66 8.22 29.47
N PRO A 253 38.70 7.64 28.70
CA PRO A 253 38.72 7.67 27.23
C PRO A 253 37.94 8.82 26.58
N ALA A 254 38.29 9.14 25.34
CA ALA A 254 37.51 9.98 24.43
C ALA A 254 37.46 9.37 23.03
N ALA A 255 36.33 9.55 22.34
CA ALA A 255 36.10 9.07 20.98
C ALA A 255 36.93 9.82 19.93
N ASN A 256 37.24 9.18 18.80
CA ASN A 256 36.57 9.47 17.52
C ASN A 256 37.01 8.44 16.45
N THR A 257 36.13 8.06 15.54
CA THR A 257 36.51 7.43 14.27
C THR A 257 35.56 7.94 13.19
N THR A 258 35.93 9.08 12.63
CA THR A 258 35.41 9.59 11.37
C THR A 258 35.76 8.63 10.25
N VAL A 259 34.76 8.17 9.50
CA VAL A 259 34.97 7.57 8.18
C VAL A 259 34.30 8.46 7.15
N ASP A 260 35.13 9.23 6.46
CA ASP A 260 34.77 10.08 5.33
C ASP A 260 34.34 9.22 4.13
N SER A 261 33.32 9.66 3.37
CA SER A 261 33.02 9.17 2.02
C SER A 261 32.13 10.15 1.24
N ASP A 262 32.72 11.30 0.94
CA ASP A 262 32.84 11.85 -0.42
C ASP A 262 31.58 11.93 -1.34
N THR A 263 31.04 13.16 -1.43
CA THR A 263 30.71 13.90 -2.68
C THR A 263 29.79 13.29 -3.75
N THR A 264 28.59 13.88 -3.85
CA THR A 264 28.07 14.54 -5.07
C THR A 264 27.12 15.67 -4.64
N ALA A 265 27.50 16.94 -4.72
CA ALA A 265 27.54 17.81 -5.91
C ALA A 265 26.29 18.72 -6.03
N GLU A 266 26.37 19.86 -5.33
CA GLU A 266 25.82 21.19 -5.64
C GLU A 266 24.39 21.31 -6.23
N SER A 267 23.50 21.87 -5.41
CA SER A 267 22.35 22.67 -5.87
C SER A 267 22.09 23.78 -4.84
N ASP A 268 23.06 24.70 -4.73
CA ASP A 268 23.05 25.86 -3.83
C ASP A 268 22.04 26.96 -4.23
N ASP A 269 20.75 26.60 -4.25
CA ASP A 269 19.64 27.55 -4.42
C ASP A 269 18.40 27.19 -3.56
N ASP A 270 18.55 26.30 -2.56
CA ASP A 270 17.55 26.13 -1.49
C ASP A 270 18.01 26.84 -0.20
N PRO A 271 17.33 27.93 0.24
CA PRO A 271 17.67 28.63 1.47
C PRO A 271 17.46 27.80 2.74
N LEU A 272 16.86 26.60 2.66
CA LEU A 272 16.70 25.68 3.78
C LEU A 272 17.87 24.69 3.97
N SER A 273 18.69 24.44 2.94
CA SER A 273 19.73 23.39 2.98
C SER A 273 20.69 23.54 4.17
N GLY A 274 21.13 24.76 4.48
CA GLY A 274 22.01 25.03 5.63
C GLY A 274 21.39 24.74 7.01
N LEU A 275 20.06 24.70 7.13
CA LEU A 275 19.35 24.37 8.38
C LEU A 275 19.15 22.86 8.59
N VAL A 276 19.45 22.05 7.56
CA VAL A 276 19.38 20.58 7.61
C VAL A 276 20.67 19.99 8.19
N ASP A 277 21.82 20.60 7.85
CA ASP A 277 23.15 20.16 8.30
C ASP A 277 23.53 20.66 9.70
N ASP A 278 23.03 21.83 10.12
CA ASP A 278 23.24 22.35 11.47
C ASP A 278 22.48 21.51 12.51
N ARG A 279 23.20 20.67 13.26
CA ARG A 279 22.63 19.73 14.25
C ARG A 279 23.07 20.02 15.67
N GLU A 280 22.13 19.93 16.60
CA GLU A 280 22.29 20.25 18.01
C GLU A 280 21.82 19.09 18.89
N THR A 281 22.61 18.76 19.92
CA THR A 281 22.23 17.73 20.90
C THR A 281 21.51 18.40 22.06
N VAL A 282 20.28 17.97 22.32
CA VAL A 282 19.43 18.51 23.39
C VAL A 282 18.94 17.41 24.31
N ARG A 283 18.81 17.73 25.61
CA ARG A 283 18.09 16.92 26.58
C ARG A 283 16.65 17.40 26.67
N ILE A 284 15.69 16.51 26.45
CA ILE A 284 14.26 16.81 26.52
C ILE A 284 13.81 16.88 27.99
N THR A 285 13.18 17.98 28.40
CA THR A 285 12.78 18.26 29.79
C THR A 285 11.28 18.13 30.04
N ALA A 286 10.48 18.10 28.97
CA ALA A 286 9.04 17.88 28.98
C ALA A 286 8.67 16.77 28.00
N ASP A 287 7.58 16.05 28.26
CA ASP A 287 7.08 15.03 27.33
C ASP A 287 6.43 15.74 26.12
N VAL A 288 7.07 15.66 24.95
CA VAL A 288 6.62 16.32 23.71
C VAL A 288 5.96 15.32 22.77
N GLY A 289 6.33 14.04 22.88
CA GLY A 289 5.94 12.99 21.94
C GLY A 289 6.61 13.15 20.58
N THR A 290 5.98 12.66 19.54
CA THR A 290 6.60 12.53 18.22
C THR A 290 6.51 13.82 17.39
N ILE A 291 7.65 14.29 16.86
CA ILE A 291 7.78 15.49 16.04
C ILE A 291 8.40 15.17 14.67
N PHE A 292 8.22 16.07 13.70
CA PHE A 292 8.80 15.95 12.36
C PHE A 292 9.96 16.94 12.14
N GLY A 293 11.06 16.43 11.62
CA GLY A 293 12.30 17.15 11.28
C GLY A 293 12.17 18.02 10.04
N VAL A 294 12.94 19.11 9.98
CA VAL A 294 13.23 19.79 8.70
C VAL A 294 14.10 18.95 7.77
N ASP A 295 14.76 17.91 8.30
CA ASP A 295 15.49 16.88 7.57
C ASP A 295 14.60 15.69 7.15
N GLU A 296 13.27 15.91 7.09
CA GLU A 296 12.22 14.94 6.73
C GLU A 296 12.16 13.68 7.60
N ARG A 297 12.75 13.72 8.80
CA ARG A 297 12.84 12.57 9.71
C ARG A 297 11.95 12.72 10.93
N GLU A 298 11.32 11.62 11.33
CA GLU A 298 10.46 11.56 12.52
C GLU A 298 11.31 11.31 13.78
N TYR A 299 11.00 12.03 14.86
CA TYR A 299 11.72 11.99 16.13
C TYR A 299 10.74 11.85 17.29
N ASP A 300 10.87 10.79 18.08
CA ASP A 300 10.07 10.61 19.29
C ASP A 300 10.78 11.23 20.50
N LEU A 301 10.14 12.21 21.15
CA LEU A 301 10.77 13.04 22.20
C LEU A 301 10.10 12.81 23.56
N ALA A 302 10.60 11.79 24.25
CA ALA A 302 10.22 11.48 25.63
C ALA A 302 11.02 12.32 26.64
N ARG A 303 10.45 12.51 27.83
CA ARG A 303 11.09 13.27 28.91
C ARG A 303 12.38 12.60 29.43
N GLU A 304 13.39 13.42 29.69
CA GLU A 304 14.77 13.08 30.08
C GLU A 304 15.60 12.40 28.98
N ASP A 305 15.09 12.28 27.75
CA ASP A 305 15.85 11.71 26.62
C ASP A 305 16.88 12.70 26.06
N VAL A 306 17.93 12.20 25.40
CA VAL A 306 19.01 13.00 24.81
C VAL A 306 19.10 12.71 23.32
N VAL A 307 18.65 13.67 22.51
CA VAL A 307 18.44 13.50 21.06
C VAL A 307 19.19 14.59 20.28
N THR A 308 19.82 14.21 19.17
CA THR A 308 20.41 15.14 18.22
C THR A 308 19.39 15.52 17.15
N LEU A 309 18.96 16.78 17.17
CA LEU A 309 17.94 17.37 16.29
C LEU A 309 18.57 18.42 15.35
N PRO A 310 17.96 18.72 14.19
CA PRO A 310 18.29 19.93 13.44
C PRO A 310 18.09 21.19 14.29
N SER A 311 18.96 22.18 14.14
CA SER A 311 18.94 23.44 14.91
C SER A 311 17.58 24.15 14.87
N ALA A 312 16.97 24.20 13.68
CA ALA A 312 15.62 24.75 13.45
C ALA A 312 14.51 24.10 14.32
N ASN A 313 14.70 22.84 14.74
CA ASN A 313 13.78 22.13 15.62
C ASN A 313 14.21 22.18 17.10
N ALA A 314 15.51 22.30 17.37
CA ALA A 314 16.04 22.43 18.73
C ALA A 314 15.72 23.79 19.36
N GLU A 315 15.95 24.90 18.64
CA GLU A 315 15.75 26.26 19.16
C GLU A 315 14.34 26.47 19.75
N PRO A 316 13.23 26.13 19.07
CA PRO A 316 11.88 26.40 19.59
C PRO A 316 11.47 25.47 20.74
N LEU A 317 12.19 24.38 20.98
CA LEU A 317 12.00 23.51 22.16
C LEU A 317 12.73 24.08 23.38
N VAL A 318 13.95 24.61 23.18
CA VAL A 318 14.73 25.28 24.23
C VAL A 318 14.06 26.59 24.66
N GLU A 319 13.58 27.42 23.74
CA GLU A 319 12.86 28.66 24.06
C GLU A 319 11.60 28.43 24.92
N ARG A 320 10.91 27.30 24.70
CA ARG A 320 9.70 26.92 25.46
C ARG A 320 10.02 26.18 26.76
N GLY A 321 11.29 25.89 27.04
CA GLY A 321 11.72 25.11 28.19
C GLY A 321 11.33 23.63 28.14
N ALA A 322 11.06 23.10 26.94
CA ALA A 322 10.77 21.70 26.68
C ALA A 322 12.04 20.87 26.36
N ALA A 323 13.16 21.54 26.10
CA ALA A 323 14.48 20.96 25.99
C ALA A 323 15.56 21.88 26.59
N GLU A 324 16.75 21.32 26.82
CA GLU A 324 17.96 22.01 27.30
C GLU A 324 19.15 21.60 26.42
N LYS A 325 19.91 22.58 25.91
CA LYS A 325 21.08 22.34 25.06
C LYS A 325 22.20 21.64 25.83
N LEU A 326 22.83 20.65 25.21
CA LEU A 326 24.09 20.06 25.66
C LEU A 326 25.21 20.47 24.69
N GLU A 327 26.30 21.02 25.23
CA GLU A 327 27.56 21.31 24.50
C GLU A 327 28.50 20.11 24.46
#